data_AF-A0AAW2V395-F1
#
_entry.id   AF-A0AAW2V395-F1
#
_cell.length_a   1.000
_cell.length_b   1.000
_cell.length_c   1.000
_cell.angle_alpha   90.00
_cell.angle_beta   90.00
_cell.angle_gamma   90.00
#
_symmetry.space_group_name_H-M   'P 1'
#
loop_
_entity.id
_entity.type
_entity.pdbx_description
1 polymer ?
#
loop_
_entity_poly.entity_id
_entity_poly.type
_entity_poly.pdbx_seq_one_letter_code
_entity_poly.pdbx_strand_id
1 'polypeptide(L)'
;MLAAAIKFKDVFPRFADRSYIMILCPSAEDWTKAEKVCSVLELFWTATHIVSESDYPTSNLFLNEVSRVKVLLDKKALENDIFIRDMVAKMKSKFDKYWGDSNLLMSIAAVLDPRCKLRALEFCFPRLAGSRVIDKYRASLTSDTVQVLMCGGDWLRKHFGVKKPLSDKNAIYVNLPLDS
;
A
#
# COMPACT_ATOMS: atom_id res chain seq x y z
N MET A 1 16.66 -11.79 2.80
CA MET A 1 17.51 -12.38 3.86
C MET A 1 16.77 -13.47 4.63
N LEU A 2 15.69 -13.16 5.36
CA LEU A 2 14.97 -14.14 6.21
C LEU A 2 14.41 -15.34 5.43
N ALA A 3 13.74 -15.08 4.30
CA ALA A 3 13.25 -16.14 3.39
C ALA A 3 14.38 -17.02 2.83
N ALA A 4 15.58 -16.47 2.64
CA ALA A 4 16.75 -17.25 2.23
C ALA A 4 17.25 -18.11 3.39
N ALA A 5 17.32 -17.58 4.62
CA ALA A 5 17.73 -18.32 5.80
C ALA A 5 16.82 -19.53 6.07
N ILE A 6 15.50 -19.36 5.92
CA ILE A 6 14.51 -20.45 6.08
C ILE A 6 14.76 -21.60 5.11
N LYS A 7 15.15 -21.33 3.85
CA LYS A 7 15.49 -22.37 2.86
C LYS A 7 16.66 -23.26 3.30
N PHE A 8 17.54 -22.74 4.16
CA PHE A 8 18.71 -23.46 4.66
C PHE A 8 18.56 -23.90 6.12
N LYS A 9 17.34 -23.91 6.69
CA LYS A 9 17.12 -24.22 8.11
C LYS A 9 17.75 -25.54 8.57
N ASP A 10 17.75 -26.56 7.71
CA ASP A 10 18.31 -27.89 8.00
C ASP A 10 19.84 -27.93 8.03
N VAL A 11 20.51 -26.88 7.54
CA VAL A 11 21.97 -26.75 7.54
C VAL A 11 22.48 -26.23 8.88
N PHE A 12 21.67 -25.45 9.62
CA PHE A 12 22.08 -24.83 10.89
C PHE A 12 22.46 -25.86 11.97
N PRO A 13 21.71 -26.96 12.18
CA PRO A 13 22.11 -28.00 13.15
C PRO A 13 23.43 -28.67 12.78
N ARG A 14 23.65 -28.96 11.49
CA ARG A 14 24.88 -29.59 11.00
C ARG A 14 26.10 -28.69 11.19
N PHE A 15 25.90 -27.38 11.16
CA PHE A 15 26.94 -26.40 11.41
C PHE A 15 27.24 -26.25 12.91
N ALA A 16 26.22 -26.37 13.75
CA ALA A 16 26.37 -26.37 15.22
C ALA A 16 27.15 -27.60 15.72
N ASP A 17 27.05 -28.75 15.06
CA ASP A 17 27.84 -29.94 15.43
C ASP A 17 29.34 -29.80 15.13
N ARG A 18 29.73 -28.95 14.16
CA ARG A 18 31.13 -28.74 13.76
C ARG A 18 31.79 -27.53 14.41
N SER A 19 31.00 -26.64 14.99
CA SER A 19 31.46 -25.40 15.59
C SER A 19 31.03 -25.36 17.05
N TYR A 20 31.90 -24.93 17.97
CA TYR A 20 31.54 -24.78 19.39
C TYR A 20 30.47 -23.68 19.65
N ILE A 21 29.81 -23.17 18.61
CA ILE A 21 28.85 -22.06 18.63
C ILE A 21 27.42 -22.61 18.58
N MET A 22 27.09 -23.52 19.49
CA MET A 22 25.73 -24.05 19.66
C MET A 22 24.69 -22.95 20.00
N ILE A 23 25.17 -21.81 20.52
CA ILE A 23 24.35 -20.63 20.87
C ILE A 23 23.64 -19.99 19.66
N LEU A 24 24.09 -20.23 18.42
CA LEU A 24 23.53 -19.58 17.24
C LEU A 24 22.43 -20.37 16.54
N CYS A 25 22.14 -21.62 16.95
CA CYS A 25 21.18 -22.47 16.25
C CYS A 25 19.74 -22.12 16.66
N PRO A 26 18.89 -21.59 15.75
CA PRO A 26 17.51 -21.28 16.11
C PRO A 26 16.73 -22.56 16.39
N SER A 27 15.84 -22.50 17.38
CA SER A 27 14.95 -23.61 17.71
C SER A 27 13.87 -23.82 16.64
N ALA A 28 13.18 -24.96 16.68
CA ALA A 28 12.03 -25.20 15.80
C ALA A 28 10.92 -24.13 15.97
N GLU A 29 10.77 -23.61 17.19
CA GLU A 29 9.85 -22.52 17.48
C GLU A 29 10.29 -21.21 16.82
N ASP A 30 11.58 -20.90 16.83
CA ASP A 30 12.13 -19.69 16.18
C ASP A 30 11.97 -19.74 14.67
N TRP A 31 12.15 -20.91 14.05
CA TRP A 31 11.87 -21.10 12.63
C TRP A 31 10.38 -20.89 12.32
N THR A 32 9.49 -21.40 13.17
CA THR A 32 8.05 -21.19 13.03
C THR A 32 7.69 -19.69 13.15
N LYS A 33 8.30 -18.97 14.09
CA LYS A 33 8.14 -17.51 14.21
C LYS A 33 8.68 -16.80 12.97
N ALA A 34 9.85 -17.18 12.47
CA ALA A 34 10.48 -16.60 11.28
C ALA A 34 9.63 -16.78 10.02
N GLU A 35 9.03 -17.95 9.83
CA GLU A 35 8.11 -18.24 8.72
C GLU A 35 6.87 -17.34 8.80
N LYS A 36 6.26 -17.19 9.99
CA LYS A 36 5.13 -16.27 10.20
C LYS A 36 5.51 -14.81 9.92
N VAL A 37 6.69 -14.36 10.36
CA VAL A 37 7.19 -13.01 10.06
C VAL A 37 7.39 -12.82 8.56
N CYS A 38 7.96 -13.81 7.86
CA CYS A 38 8.10 -13.77 6.40
C CYS A 38 6.76 -13.59 5.70
N SER A 39 5.71 -14.29 6.16
CA SER A 39 4.37 -14.15 5.57
C SER A 39 3.81 -12.73 5.66
N VAL A 40 4.12 -11.99 6.74
CA VAL A 40 3.71 -10.58 6.88
C VAL A 40 4.54 -9.68 5.97
N LEU A 41 5.86 -9.91 5.93
CA LEU A 41 6.81 -9.10 5.16
C LEU A 41 6.70 -9.31 3.64
N GLU A 42 6.13 -10.41 3.19
CA GLU A 42 5.97 -10.73 1.76
C GLU A 42 5.18 -9.64 1.01
N LEU A 43 4.10 -9.13 1.61
CA LEU A 43 3.33 -8.05 1.00
C LEU A 43 4.11 -6.73 0.96
N PHE A 44 4.91 -6.44 1.99
CA PHE A 44 5.77 -5.25 1.99
C PHE A 44 6.86 -5.34 0.92
N TRP A 45 7.46 -6.52 0.77
CA TRP A 45 8.44 -6.77 -0.28
C TRP A 45 7.80 -6.60 -1.66
N THR A 46 6.62 -7.18 -1.88
CA THR A 46 5.87 -7.05 -3.15
C THR A 46 5.57 -5.58 -3.45
N ALA A 47 5.02 -4.85 -2.49
CA ALA A 47 4.73 -3.43 -2.63
C ALA A 47 6.00 -2.62 -2.93
N THR A 48 7.08 -2.89 -2.19
CA THR A 48 8.38 -2.22 -2.39
C THR A 48 8.92 -2.50 -3.78
N HIS A 49 8.85 -3.75 -4.24
CA HIS A 49 9.33 -4.14 -5.56
C HIS A 49 8.58 -3.38 -6.66
N ILE A 50 7.24 -3.41 -6.63
CA ILE A 50 6.38 -2.70 -7.58
C ILE A 50 6.69 -1.20 -7.63
N VAL A 51 6.87 -0.54 -6.48
CA VAL A 51 7.11 0.92 -6.45
C VAL A 51 8.55 1.30 -6.74
N SER A 52 9.48 0.36 -6.61
CA SER A 52 10.93 0.57 -6.82
C SER A 52 11.38 0.15 -8.22
N GLU A 53 10.52 -0.49 -9.00
CA GLU A 53 10.77 -0.75 -10.42
C GLU A 53 10.93 0.57 -11.19
N SER A 54 11.83 0.59 -12.18
CA SER A 54 12.18 1.79 -12.94
C SER A 54 11.69 1.76 -14.39
N ASP A 55 11.16 0.62 -14.83
CA ASP A 55 10.83 0.38 -16.25
C ASP A 55 9.49 1.04 -16.66
N TYR A 56 8.77 1.61 -15.69
CA TYR A 56 7.52 2.33 -15.89
C TYR A 56 7.29 3.35 -14.78
N PRO A 57 6.39 4.33 -14.97
CA PRO A 57 5.98 5.23 -13.90
C PRO A 57 5.35 4.45 -12.74
N THR A 58 5.91 4.56 -11.54
CA THR A 58 5.41 3.85 -10.34
C THR A 58 4.53 4.71 -9.44
N SER A 59 4.61 6.04 -9.56
CA SER A 59 3.92 6.99 -8.67
C SER A 59 2.41 6.79 -8.65
N ASN A 60 1.80 6.44 -9.78
CA ASN A 60 0.37 6.16 -9.90
C ASN A 60 -0.08 4.86 -9.18
N LEU A 61 0.83 3.91 -8.94
CA LEU A 61 0.55 2.65 -8.25
C LEU A 61 0.69 2.77 -6.73
N PHE A 62 1.41 3.78 -6.27
CA PHE A 62 1.82 3.94 -4.88
C PHE A 62 0.64 3.95 -3.90
N LEU A 63 -0.46 4.65 -4.24
CA LEU A 63 -1.67 4.70 -3.41
C LEU A 63 -2.29 3.31 -3.18
N ASN A 64 -2.35 2.49 -4.23
CA ASN A 64 -2.92 1.16 -4.16
C ASN A 64 -2.05 0.24 -3.28
N GLU A 65 -0.73 0.25 -3.48
CA GLU A 65 0.18 -0.59 -2.72
C GLU A 65 0.22 -0.21 -1.22
N VAL A 66 0.19 1.08 -0.90
CA VAL A 66 0.06 1.56 0.49
C VAL A 66 -1.28 1.11 1.11
N SER A 67 -2.39 1.18 0.36
CA SER A 67 -3.70 0.70 0.83
C SER A 67 -3.69 -0.80 1.12
N ARG A 68 -3.06 -1.61 0.25
CA ARG A 68 -2.92 -3.07 0.45
C ARG A 68 -2.16 -3.41 1.72
N VAL A 69 -1.06 -2.71 1.98
CA VAL A 69 -0.27 -2.87 3.21
C VAL A 69 -1.12 -2.52 4.44
N LYS A 70 -1.89 -1.43 4.42
CA LYS A 70 -2.79 -1.06 5.52
C LYS A 70 -3.80 -2.16 5.84
N VAL A 71 -4.45 -2.69 4.82
CA VAL A 71 -5.44 -3.78 4.96
C VAL A 71 -4.82 -5.02 5.59
N LEU A 72 -3.61 -5.40 5.15
CA LEU A 72 -2.91 -6.53 5.76
C LEU A 72 -2.61 -6.28 7.24
N LEU A 73 -2.06 -5.12 7.58
CA LEU A 73 -1.73 -4.78 8.97
C LEU A 73 -2.98 -4.76 9.86
N ASP A 74 -4.10 -4.22 9.38
CA ASP A 74 -5.37 -4.23 10.11
C ASP A 74 -5.89 -5.66 10.31
N LYS A 75 -5.84 -6.50 9.28
CA LYS A 75 -6.23 -7.91 9.38
C LYS A 75 -5.35 -8.66 10.38
N LYS A 76 -4.02 -8.53 10.27
CA LYS A 76 -3.05 -9.22 11.12
C LYS A 76 -3.10 -8.74 12.58
N ALA A 77 -3.51 -7.49 12.83
CA ALA A 77 -3.70 -6.98 14.18
C ALA A 77 -4.87 -7.65 14.92
N LEU A 78 -5.80 -8.29 14.22
CA LEU A 78 -6.95 -8.99 14.78
C LEU A 78 -6.76 -10.51 14.89
N GLU A 79 -5.62 -11.05 14.44
CA GLU A 79 -5.34 -12.48 14.51
C GLU A 79 -5.05 -12.95 15.95
N ASN A 80 -5.25 -14.24 16.19
CA ASN A 80 -5.09 -14.86 17.52
C ASN A 80 -3.62 -15.02 17.95
N ASP A 81 -2.69 -14.98 17.00
CA ASP A 81 -1.27 -15.14 17.28
C ASP A 81 -0.72 -13.88 17.98
N ILE A 82 -0.48 -14.00 19.29
CA ILE A 82 -0.02 -12.89 20.14
C ILE A 82 1.32 -12.32 19.64
N PHE A 83 2.25 -13.19 19.23
CA PHE A 83 3.56 -12.77 18.75
C PHE A 83 3.45 -11.93 17.47
N ILE A 84 2.63 -12.37 16.51
CA ILE A 84 2.39 -11.61 15.28
C ILE A 84 1.62 -10.33 15.56
N ARG A 85 0.62 -10.38 16.44
CA ARG A 85 -0.18 -9.20 16.80
C ARG A 85 0.68 -8.10 17.42
N ASP A 86 1.56 -8.43 18.36
CA ASP A 86 2.43 -7.45 19.02
C ASP A 86 3.44 -6.83 18.04
N MET A 87 4.00 -7.65 17.14
CA MET A 87 4.87 -7.16 16.07
C MET A 87 4.11 -6.23 15.12
N VAL A 88 2.94 -6.66 14.65
CA VAL A 88 2.10 -5.92 13.70
C VAL A 88 1.59 -4.63 14.32
N ALA A 89 1.27 -4.59 15.61
CA ALA A 89 0.87 -3.36 16.30
C ALA A 89 1.97 -2.28 16.22
N LYS A 90 3.24 -2.67 16.42
CA LYS A 90 4.39 -1.75 16.29
C LYS A 90 4.59 -1.30 14.84
N MET A 91 4.46 -2.22 13.88
CA MET A 91 4.55 -1.90 12.45
C MET A 91 3.42 -0.96 12.00
N LYS A 92 2.20 -1.21 12.45
CA LYS A 92 1.02 -0.38 12.20
C LYS A 92 1.16 1.01 12.79
N SER A 93 1.69 1.14 14.00
CA SER A 93 1.98 2.46 14.58
C SER A 93 2.94 3.28 13.71
N LYS A 94 4.00 2.65 13.18
CA LYS A 94 4.90 3.32 12.21
C LYS A 94 4.18 3.64 10.91
N PHE A 95 3.39 2.71 10.38
CA PHE A 95 2.60 2.93 9.17
C PHE A 95 1.68 4.15 9.33
N ASP A 96 0.87 4.18 10.39
CA ASP A 96 -0.08 5.26 10.65
C ASP A 96 0.64 6.60 10.88
N LYS A 97 1.85 6.59 11.45
CA LYS A 97 2.68 7.80 11.60
C LYS A 97 3.13 8.40 10.26
N TYR A 98 3.50 7.56 9.29
CA TYR A 98 4.05 8.04 8.01
C TYR A 98 2.99 8.17 6.91
N TRP A 99 1.91 7.37 6.99
CA TRP A 99 0.92 7.19 5.92
C TRP A 99 -0.53 7.29 6.40
N GLY A 100 -0.76 7.57 7.69
CA GLY A 100 -2.11 7.67 8.26
C GLY A 100 -2.88 8.90 7.78
N ASP A 101 -2.17 9.95 7.38
CA ASP A 101 -2.73 11.05 6.60
C ASP A 101 -2.34 10.81 5.13
N SER A 102 -3.33 10.58 4.26
CA SER A 102 -3.08 10.29 2.84
C SER A 102 -2.35 11.47 2.18
N ASN A 103 -1.15 11.24 1.65
CA ASN A 103 -0.36 12.27 0.99
C ASN A 103 -1.06 12.72 -0.31
N LEU A 104 -1.36 14.01 -0.44
CA LEU A 104 -1.97 14.63 -1.62
C LEU A 104 -1.28 14.21 -2.92
N LEU A 105 0.05 14.07 -2.90
CA LEU A 105 0.82 13.69 -4.08
C LEU A 105 0.46 12.28 -4.60
N MET A 106 0.21 11.33 -3.70
CA MET A 106 -0.23 9.97 -4.06
C MET A 106 -1.61 10.00 -4.71
N SER A 107 -2.49 10.86 -4.19
CA SER A 107 -3.84 11.05 -4.71
C SER A 107 -3.84 11.64 -6.11
N ILE A 108 -3.02 12.68 -6.33
CA ILE A 108 -2.82 13.30 -7.64
C ILE A 108 -2.29 12.26 -8.64
N ALA A 109 -1.24 11.53 -8.27
CA ALA A 109 -0.65 10.53 -9.15
C ALA A 109 -1.65 9.42 -9.53
N ALA A 110 -2.48 8.97 -8.60
CA ALA A 110 -3.52 7.97 -8.85
C ALA A 110 -4.64 8.50 -9.77
N VAL A 111 -5.06 9.76 -9.60
CA VAL A 111 -6.08 10.41 -10.44
C VAL A 111 -5.58 10.67 -11.86
N LEU A 112 -4.29 11.00 -12.01
CA LEU A 112 -3.66 11.21 -13.31
C LEU A 112 -3.50 9.90 -14.10
N ASP A 113 -3.59 8.72 -13.47
CA ASP A 113 -3.68 7.45 -14.19
C ASP A 113 -5.03 7.34 -14.91
N PRO A 114 -5.05 7.34 -16.26
CA PRO A 114 -6.29 7.30 -17.03
C PRO A 114 -7.09 6.01 -16.82
N ARG A 115 -6.47 4.94 -16.30
CA ARG A 115 -7.12 3.65 -16.03
C ARG A 115 -7.93 3.68 -14.73
N CYS A 116 -7.42 4.38 -13.72
CA CYS A 116 -7.98 4.37 -12.37
C CYS A 116 -8.79 5.64 -12.07
N LYS A 117 -8.28 6.82 -12.44
CA LYS A 117 -8.91 8.12 -12.16
C LYS A 117 -9.34 8.24 -10.69
N LEU A 118 -10.53 8.78 -10.41
CA LEU A 118 -11.08 8.93 -9.06
C LEU A 118 -11.42 7.59 -8.38
N ARG A 119 -11.61 6.49 -9.11
CA ARG A 119 -11.95 5.17 -8.53
C ARG A 119 -10.87 4.66 -7.58
N ALA A 120 -9.60 5.00 -7.83
CA ALA A 120 -8.52 4.66 -6.91
C ALA A 120 -8.70 5.33 -5.54
N LEU A 121 -9.15 6.58 -5.50
CA LEU A 121 -9.38 7.30 -4.25
C LEU A 121 -10.57 6.72 -3.49
N GLU A 122 -11.69 6.50 -4.18
CA GLU A 122 -12.91 5.89 -3.63
C GLU A 122 -12.63 4.52 -3.00
N PHE A 123 -11.73 3.75 -3.60
CA PHE A 123 -11.31 2.46 -3.08
C PHE A 123 -10.31 2.59 -1.92
N CYS A 124 -9.28 3.41 -2.05
CA CYS A 124 -8.16 3.40 -1.11
C CYS A 124 -8.43 4.21 0.17
N PHE A 125 -9.11 5.36 0.07
CA PHE A 125 -9.28 6.26 1.21
C PHE A 125 -10.08 5.68 2.37
N PRO A 126 -11.21 4.98 2.17
CA PRO A 126 -11.92 4.32 3.27
C PRO A 126 -11.04 3.33 4.04
N ARG A 127 -10.12 2.65 3.35
CA ARG A 127 -9.19 1.68 3.95
C ARG A 127 -8.05 2.36 4.70
N LEU A 128 -7.58 3.51 4.22
CA LEU A 128 -6.49 4.26 4.84
C LEU A 128 -6.96 5.02 6.08
N ALA A 129 -8.15 5.62 6.03
CA ALA A 129 -8.71 6.40 7.13
C ALA A 129 -9.17 5.54 8.32
N GLY A 130 -9.47 4.25 8.10
CA GLY A 130 -10.01 3.37 9.13
C GLY A 130 -11.36 3.87 9.65
N SER A 131 -11.50 3.97 10.97
CA SER A 131 -12.70 4.50 11.65
C SER A 131 -12.69 6.02 11.86
N ARG A 132 -11.69 6.74 11.33
CA ARG A 132 -11.73 8.21 11.32
C ARG A 132 -12.86 8.63 10.37
N VAL A 133 -13.72 9.52 10.83
CA VAL A 133 -14.73 10.13 9.96
C VAL A 133 -13.97 10.81 8.83
N ILE A 134 -14.15 10.25 7.64
CA ILE A 134 -13.79 10.92 6.43
C ILE A 134 -14.77 12.09 6.29
N ASP A 135 -14.36 13.26 6.77
CA ASP A 135 -15.08 14.48 6.45
C ASP A 135 -14.97 14.71 4.93
N LYS A 136 -16.05 15.19 4.31
CA LYS A 136 -16.09 15.55 2.89
C LYS A 136 -14.91 16.45 2.54
N TYR A 137 -14.46 17.31 3.45
CA TYR A 137 -13.31 18.19 3.25
C TYR A 137 -11.93 17.51 3.36
N ARG A 138 -11.82 16.31 3.96
CA ARG A 138 -10.55 15.60 4.15
C ARG A 138 -10.30 14.45 3.18
N ALA A 139 -11.34 13.82 2.63
CA ALA A 139 -11.18 12.86 1.52
C ALA A 139 -11.61 13.38 0.16
N SER A 140 -12.50 14.38 0.10
CA SER A 140 -12.71 15.05 -1.18
C SER A 140 -11.56 16.04 -1.34
N LEU A 141 -10.77 15.82 -2.40
CA LEU A 141 -10.15 16.94 -3.08
C LEU A 141 -11.24 18.02 -3.24
N THR A 142 -10.93 19.28 -2.93
CA THR A 142 -11.92 20.36 -3.12
C THR A 142 -12.39 20.36 -4.58
N SER A 143 -13.62 20.79 -4.85
CA SER A 143 -14.14 20.86 -6.22
C SER A 143 -13.13 21.54 -7.16
N ASP A 144 -12.51 22.62 -6.68
CA ASP A 144 -11.46 23.35 -7.39
C ASP A 144 -10.22 22.48 -7.66
N THR A 145 -9.78 21.69 -6.68
CA THR A 145 -8.63 20.78 -6.87
C THR A 145 -8.97 19.69 -7.87
N VAL A 146 -10.18 19.12 -7.83
CA VAL A 146 -10.64 18.13 -8.83
C VAL A 146 -10.70 18.75 -10.21
N GLN A 147 -11.26 19.95 -10.33
CA GLN A 147 -11.35 20.67 -11.59
C GLN A 147 -9.96 21.01 -12.15
N VAL A 148 -9.04 21.50 -11.31
CA VAL A 148 -7.64 21.76 -11.70
C VAL A 148 -6.97 20.47 -12.17
N LEU A 149 -7.18 19.34 -11.50
CA LEU A 149 -6.63 18.05 -11.92
C LEU A 149 -7.25 17.53 -13.22
N MET A 150 -8.57 17.71 -13.42
CA MET A 150 -9.24 17.36 -14.67
C MET A 150 -8.73 18.21 -15.83
N CYS A 151 -8.65 19.54 -15.64
CA CYS A 151 -8.14 20.49 -16.61
C CYS A 151 -6.66 20.23 -16.94
N GLY A 152 -5.82 20.00 -15.92
CA GLY A 152 -4.42 19.65 -16.10
C GLY A 152 -4.23 18.33 -16.83
N GLY A 153 -5.03 17.31 -16.50
CA GLY A 153 -5.03 16.03 -17.19
C GLY A 153 -5.47 16.13 -18.66
N ASP A 154 -6.51 16.92 -18.96
CA ASP A 154 -6.96 17.16 -20.34
C ASP A 154 -5.93 17.98 -21.15
N TRP A 155 -5.29 18.97 -20.51
CA TRP A 155 -4.17 19.71 -21.11
C TRP A 155 -2.99 18.80 -21.44
N LEU A 156 -2.55 17.94 -20.50
CA LEU A 156 -1.46 16.98 -20.73
C LEU A 156 -1.79 16.02 -21.87
N ARG A 157 -3.02 15.49 -21.92
CA ARG A 157 -3.47 14.62 -23.02
C ARG A 157 -3.40 15.32 -24.37
N LYS A 158 -3.83 16.58 -24.44
CA LYS A 158 -3.75 17.39 -25.66
C LYS A 158 -2.29 17.65 -26.06
N HIS A 159 -1.43 17.95 -25.09
CA HIS A 159 -0.03 18.25 -25.35
C HIS A 159 0.77 17.04 -25.86
N PHE A 160 0.52 15.85 -25.30
CA PHE A 160 1.20 14.60 -25.66
C PHE A 160 0.45 13.74 -26.69
N GLY A 161 -0.69 14.22 -27.23
CA GLY A 161 -1.47 13.49 -28.24
C GLY A 161 -2.12 12.18 -27.74
N VAL A 162 -2.32 12.03 -26.43
CA VAL A 162 -2.88 10.80 -25.83
C VAL A 162 -4.41 10.78 -25.94
N LYS A 163 -4.96 9.78 -26.64
CA LYS A 163 -6.41 9.60 -26.79
C LYS A 163 -7.06 9.13 -25.48
N LYS A 164 -8.23 9.67 -25.12
CA LYS A 164 -9.05 9.17 -24.00
C LYS A 164 -9.49 7.73 -24.32
N PRO A 165 -9.41 6.78 -23.36
CA PRO A 165 -10.09 5.49 -23.53
C PRO A 165 -11.60 5.75 -23.63
N LEU A 166 -12.26 5.06 -24.57
CA LEU A 166 -13.71 5.12 -24.76
C LEU A 166 -14.39 4.79 -23.43
N SER A 167 -15.03 5.79 -22.83
CA SER A 167 -15.81 5.60 -21.60
C SER A 167 -17.06 4.81 -21.94
N ASP A 168 -17.28 3.72 -21.22
CA ASP A 168 -18.56 3.04 -21.17
C ASP A 168 -19.65 4.03 -20.74
N LYS A 169 -20.86 3.91 -21.30
CA LYS A 169 -21.92 4.94 -21.35
C LYS A 169 -22.60 5.29 -20.01
N ASN A 170 -22.02 4.93 -18.87
CA ASN A 170 -22.56 5.22 -17.54
C ASN A 170 -21.72 6.27 -16.79
N ALA A 171 -21.52 7.44 -17.40
CA ALA A 171 -20.93 8.58 -16.72
C ALA A 171 -21.92 9.12 -15.68
N ILE A 172 -21.54 9.06 -14.39
CA ILE A 172 -22.27 9.71 -13.30
C ILE A 172 -22.05 11.21 -13.45
N TYR A 173 -23.10 11.95 -13.82
CA TYR A 173 -23.11 13.41 -13.80
C TYR A 173 -23.15 13.88 -12.35
N VAL A 174 -22.03 14.39 -11.85
CA VAL A 174 -22.00 15.13 -10.59
C VAL A 174 -22.42 16.57 -10.91
N ASN A 175 -23.69 16.88 -10.68
CA ASN A 175 -24.19 18.26 -10.73
C ASN A 175 -23.64 19.00 -9.51
N LEU A 176 -22.77 19.98 -9.75
CA LEU A 176 -22.36 20.95 -8.73
C LEU A 176 -23.46 22.01 -8.62
N PRO A 177 -23.99 22.28 -7.41
CA PRO A 177 -24.90 23.40 -7.22
C PRO A 177 -24.13 24.70 -7.44
N LEU A 178 -24.64 25.52 -8.36
CA LEU A 178 -24.26 26.92 -8.50
C LEU A 178 -25.06 27.69 -7.45
N ASP A 179 -24.44 28.00 -6.32
CA ASP A 179 -25.01 28.98 -5.40
C ASP A 179 -24.64 30.38 -5.89
N SER A 180 -25.69 31.16 -6.14
CA SER A 180 -25.74 32.59 -6.51
C SER A 180 -25.61 33.52 -5.32
#